data_AF-A0A8B6Y2Q4-F1
#
_entry.id   AF-A0A8B6Y2Q4-F1
#
_cell.length_a   1.000
_cell.length_b   1.000
_cell.length_c   1.000
_cell.angle_alpha   90.00
_cell.angle_beta   90.00
_cell.angle_gamma   90.00
#
_symmetry.space_group_name_H-M   'P 1'
#
loop_
_entity.id
_entity.type
_entity.pdbx_description
1 polymer ?
#
loop_
_entity_poly.entity_id
_entity_poly.type
_entity_poly.pdbx_seq_one_letter_code
_entity_poly.pdbx_strand_id
1 'polypeptide(L)'
;LFHFETVNQMDLVFDEILHFKVYSNNGSFSLTQTVLGSFKIDLGTVYSQHNHRFIRKFACLTHPDEAVSAITTGIKGYLKLNITVLLDRETAKELPSISDNDNDIDANPLIPEGWKVERKLSSLCVRVFKAEHIPSMSSGVMSNLTKQFTGELN
;
A
#
# COMPACT_ATOMS: atom_id res chain seq x y z
N LEU A 1 4.54 22.54 1.69
CA LEU A 1 5.14 21.86 2.86
C LEU A 1 4.15 22.00 4.00
N PHE A 2 3.74 20.89 4.62
CA PHE A 2 2.83 20.92 5.78
C PHE A 2 3.64 20.54 7.03
N HIS A 3 3.42 21.26 8.12
CA HIS A 3 4.07 21.01 9.40
C HIS A 3 2.98 20.86 10.45
N PHE A 4 3.11 19.82 11.27
CA PHE A 4 2.17 19.48 12.33
C PHE A 4 3.00 19.25 13.60
N GLU A 5 2.53 19.80 14.71
CA GLU A 5 3.16 19.68 16.01
C GLU A 5 2.19 18.96 16.95
N THR A 6 2.71 18.05 17.77
CA THR A 6 1.96 17.34 18.80
C THR A 6 2.79 17.31 20.07
N VAL A 7 2.14 17.46 21.22
CA VAL A 7 2.80 17.49 22.54
C VAL A 7 2.21 16.34 23.36
N ASN A 8 2.75 15.14 23.16
CA ASN A 8 2.30 13.90 23.79
C ASN A 8 3.50 12.99 24.06
N GLN A 9 3.32 11.97 24.92
CA GLN A 9 4.36 10.94 25.13
C GLN A 9 4.55 10.13 23.84
N MET A 10 5.81 9.78 23.52
CA MET A 10 6.17 9.09 22.27
C MET A 10 5.32 7.85 21.99
N ASP A 11 5.15 7.00 23.00
CA ASP A 11 4.39 5.74 22.89
C ASP A 11 2.92 5.97 22.53
N LEU A 12 2.34 7.10 22.94
CA LEU A 12 0.96 7.46 22.61
C LEU A 12 0.82 8.02 21.19
N VAL A 13 1.88 8.67 20.69
CA VAL A 13 1.89 9.33 19.37
C VAL A 13 2.11 8.31 18.26
N PHE A 14 2.83 7.23 18.51
CA PHE A 14 3.14 6.24 17.48
C PHE A 14 1.91 5.57 16.90
N ASP A 15 0.83 5.43 17.67
CA ASP A 15 -0.45 4.90 17.19
C ASP A 15 -1.30 5.93 16.43
N GLU A 16 -0.90 7.21 16.39
CA GLU A 16 -1.63 8.24 15.63
C GLU A 16 -1.52 7.99 14.12
N ILE A 17 -2.67 8.02 13.44
CA ILE A 17 -2.77 7.71 12.01
C ILE A 17 -2.67 8.99 11.18
N LEU A 18 -1.66 9.07 10.34
CA LEU A 18 -1.60 10.01 9.23
C LEU A 18 -2.55 9.55 8.12
N HIS A 19 -3.61 10.32 7.88
CA HIS A 19 -4.62 10.04 6.87
C HIS A 19 -4.54 11.02 5.70
N PHE A 20 -4.06 10.55 4.56
CA PHE A 20 -3.99 11.30 3.32
C PHE A 20 -5.25 11.02 2.49
N LYS A 21 -6.02 12.07 2.18
CA LYS A 21 -7.15 11.99 1.25
C LYS A 21 -6.91 12.91 0.07
N VAL A 22 -7.09 12.38 -1.14
CA VAL A 22 -7.00 13.15 -2.38
C VAL A 22 -8.40 13.46 -2.86
N TYR A 23 -8.69 14.74 -3.08
CA TYR A 23 -9.99 15.20 -3.55
C TYR A 23 -9.89 15.64 -5.01
N SER A 24 -10.95 15.35 -5.77
CA SER A 24 -11.10 15.89 -7.13
C SER A 24 -11.44 17.36 -7.04
N ASN A 25 -10.69 18.19 -7.75
CA ASN A 25 -11.06 19.58 -7.96
C ASN A 25 -11.96 19.68 -9.19
N ASN A 26 -13.25 19.38 -9.02
CA ASN A 26 -14.24 19.57 -10.07
C ASN A 26 -14.61 21.06 -10.09
N GLY A 27 -13.96 21.84 -10.96
CA GLY A 27 -14.05 23.30 -10.97
C GLY A 27 -15.48 23.87 -10.91
N SER A 28 -15.61 24.97 -10.16
CA SER A 28 -16.69 25.97 -10.10
C SER A 28 -18.15 25.55 -9.82
N PHE A 29 -18.58 24.30 -10.06
CA PHE A 29 -20.02 23.98 -10.05
C PHE A 29 -20.44 22.80 -9.14
N SER A 30 -19.49 22.07 -8.54
CA SER A 30 -19.83 21.01 -7.59
C SER A 30 -19.56 21.46 -6.16
N LEU A 31 -20.62 21.60 -5.36
CA LEU A 31 -20.53 21.89 -3.92
C LEU A 31 -19.95 20.72 -3.11
N THR A 32 -19.73 19.56 -3.74
CA THR A 32 -19.28 18.33 -3.09
C THR A 32 -17.92 17.89 -3.63
N GLN A 33 -16.87 18.06 -2.81
CA GLN A 33 -15.56 17.50 -3.10
C GLN A 33 -15.64 15.97 -3.09
N THR A 34 -15.34 15.32 -4.22
CA THR A 34 -15.31 13.86 -4.33
C THR A 34 -13.92 13.35 -3.96
N VAL A 35 -13.83 12.37 -3.07
CA VAL A 35 -12.56 11.73 -2.71
C VAL A 35 -12.15 10.76 -3.83
N LEU A 36 -11.00 11.02 -4.45
CA LEU A 36 -10.40 10.15 -5.47
C LEU A 36 -9.74 8.90 -4.86
N GLY A 37 -9.23 9.03 -3.64
CA GLY A 37 -8.67 7.92 -2.90
C GLY A 37 -8.04 8.37 -1.58
N SER A 38 -7.67 7.39 -0.76
CA SER A 38 -7.01 7.62 0.51
C SER A 38 -5.87 6.66 0.79
N PHE A 39 -4.96 7.10 1.64
CA PHE A 39 -3.86 6.32 2.20
C PHE A 39 -3.72 6.64 3.69
N LYS A 40 -3.42 5.62 4.50
CA LYS A 40 -3.25 5.73 5.95
C LYS A 40 -1.94 5.07 6.37
N ILE A 41 -1.26 5.65 7.34
CA ILE A 41 -0.05 5.10 7.97
C ILE A 41 0.05 5.66 9.38
N ASP A 42 0.50 4.86 10.34
CA ASP A 42 0.76 5.31 11.71
C ASP A 42 2.12 6.02 11.82
N LEU A 43 2.26 6.90 12.81
CA LEU A 43 3.50 7.63 13.04
C LEU A 43 4.66 6.73 13.46
N GLY A 44 4.38 5.64 14.21
CA GLY A 44 5.37 4.66 14.63
C GLY A 44 6.12 4.05 13.46
N THR A 45 5.38 3.65 12.42
CA THR A 45 5.93 3.13 11.17
C THR A 45 6.84 4.13 10.45
N VAL A 46 6.50 5.43 10.43
CA VAL A 46 7.37 6.45 9.83
C VAL A 46 8.63 6.61 10.68
N TYR A 47 8.46 6.62 12.00
CA TYR A 47 9.56 6.75 12.96
C TYR A 47 10.51 5.54 12.92
N SER A 48 10.03 4.33 12.65
CA SER A 48 10.89 3.13 12.57
C SER A 48 11.81 3.13 11.33
N GLN A 49 11.56 3.99 10.34
CA GLN A 49 12.41 4.12 9.17
C GLN A 49 13.77 4.74 9.50
N HIS A 50 14.76 4.48 8.63
CA HIS A 50 16.06 5.12 8.74
C HIS A 50 15.96 6.66 8.66
N ASN A 51 16.47 7.34 9.68
CA ASN A 51 16.29 8.79 9.91
C ASN A 51 14.83 9.24 10.07
N HIS A 52 13.94 8.37 10.55
CA HIS A 52 12.55 8.69 10.87
C HIS A 52 11.79 9.31 9.68
N ARG A 53 12.10 8.86 8.46
CA ARG A 53 11.59 9.48 7.23
C ARG A 53 11.36 8.52 6.07
N PHE A 54 10.30 8.83 5.32
CA PHE A 54 10.10 8.37 3.94
C PHE A 54 10.46 9.51 2.98
N ILE A 55 11.26 9.22 1.95
CA ILE A 55 11.62 10.19 0.91
C ILE A 55 11.20 9.62 -0.44
N ARG A 56 10.43 10.42 -1.19
CA ARG A 56 10.01 10.15 -2.57
C ARG A 56 9.35 8.78 -2.73
N LYS A 57 8.66 8.32 -1.69
CA LYS A 57 7.95 7.03 -1.70
C LYS A 57 6.53 7.20 -2.22
N PHE A 58 6.05 6.22 -2.98
CA PHE A 58 4.73 6.18 -3.57
C PHE A 58 3.75 5.43 -2.68
N ALA A 59 2.83 6.16 -2.07
CA ALA A 59 1.70 5.60 -1.34
C ALA A 59 0.58 5.20 -2.31
N CYS A 60 0.07 3.97 -2.16
CA CYS A 60 -1.05 3.48 -2.95
C CYS A 60 -2.37 4.10 -2.47
N LEU A 61 -3.09 4.77 -3.37
CA LEU A 61 -4.42 5.29 -3.09
C LEU A 61 -5.47 4.21 -3.34
N THR A 62 -6.28 3.96 -2.33
CA THR A 62 -7.40 3.00 -2.37
C THR A 62 -8.71 3.74 -2.16
N HIS A 63 -9.84 3.04 -2.39
CA HIS A 63 -11.15 3.61 -2.13
C HIS A 63 -11.25 4.08 -0.66
N PRO A 64 -11.82 5.27 -0.38
CA PRO A 64 -11.87 5.84 0.97
C PRO A 64 -12.80 5.11 1.95
N ASP A 65 -13.69 4.27 1.42
CA ASP A 65 -14.54 3.38 2.21
C ASP A 65 -13.79 2.07 2.50
N GLU A 66 -13.40 1.88 3.76
CA GLU A 66 -12.72 0.67 4.25
C GLU A 66 -13.52 -0.61 3.98
N ALA A 67 -14.86 -0.54 3.91
CA ALA A 67 -15.70 -1.71 3.61
C ALA A 67 -15.55 -2.15 2.14
N VAL A 68 -15.17 -1.23 1.26
CA VAL A 68 -14.97 -1.47 -0.18
C VAL A 68 -13.46 -1.58 -0.49
N SER A 69 -12.68 -2.10 0.47
CA SER A 69 -11.22 -2.17 0.51
C SER A 69 -10.55 -2.62 -0.80
N ALA A 70 -9.23 -2.40 -0.89
CA ALA A 70 -8.33 -2.67 -2.02
C ALA A 70 -8.53 -4.02 -2.73
N ILE A 71 -9.08 -5.03 -2.06
CA ILE A 71 -9.40 -6.36 -2.61
C ILE A 71 -10.57 -6.30 -3.60
N THR A 72 -11.55 -5.42 -3.40
CA THR A 72 -12.76 -5.29 -4.25
C THR A 72 -12.68 -4.14 -5.26
N THR A 73 -12.01 -3.03 -4.95
CA THR A 73 -11.94 -1.86 -5.87
C THR A 73 -10.58 -1.58 -6.51
N GLY A 74 -9.51 -2.23 -6.06
CA GLY A 74 -8.16 -2.06 -6.60
C GLY A 74 -7.53 -0.69 -6.33
N ILE A 75 -6.36 -0.47 -6.95
CA ILE A 75 -5.56 0.75 -6.84
C ILE A 75 -6.20 1.86 -7.68
N LYS A 76 -6.40 3.05 -7.10
CA LYS A 76 -6.96 4.24 -7.79
C LYS A 76 -5.90 5.20 -8.29
N GLY A 77 -4.69 5.11 -7.76
CA GLY A 77 -3.55 5.95 -8.13
C GLY A 77 -2.44 5.87 -7.09
N TYR A 78 -1.43 6.73 -7.23
CA TYR A 78 -0.31 6.81 -6.30
C TYR A 78 -0.07 8.27 -5.87
N LEU A 79 0.35 8.44 -4.62
CA LEU A 79 0.75 9.72 -4.06
C LEU A 79 2.23 9.65 -3.67
N LYS A 80 3.08 10.48 -4.31
CA LYS A 80 4.50 10.57 -3.96
C LYS A 80 4.68 11.47 -2.75
N LEU A 81 5.27 10.94 -1.68
CA LEU A 81 5.37 11.62 -0.39
C LEU A 81 6.81 11.72 0.11
N ASN A 82 7.09 12.82 0.79
CA ASN A 82 8.18 12.95 1.76
C ASN A 82 7.52 13.12 3.13
N ILE A 83 7.83 12.25 4.08
CA ILE A 83 7.32 12.30 5.45
C ILE A 83 8.54 12.23 6.37
N THR A 84 8.61 13.09 7.38
CA THR A 84 9.69 13.08 8.37
C THR A 84 9.09 13.37 9.73
N VAL A 85 9.37 12.50 10.70
CA VAL A 85 9.03 12.71 12.10
C VAL A 85 10.28 13.23 12.79
N LEU A 86 10.13 14.32 13.54
CA LEU A 86 11.21 14.94 14.29
C LEU A 86 10.83 14.96 15.77
N LEU A 87 11.80 14.69 16.63
CA LEU A 87 11.65 14.94 18.07
C LEU A 87 11.90 16.40 18.39
N ASP A 88 11.55 16.80 19.61
CA ASP A 88 11.88 18.14 20.10
C ASP A 88 13.37 18.43 19.89
N ARG A 89 13.66 19.62 19.34
CA ARG A 89 15.01 20.12 19.01
C ARG A 89 15.77 19.38 17.90
N GLU A 90 15.14 18.42 17.22
CA GLU A 90 15.69 17.87 15.97
C GLU A 90 15.38 18.77 14.78
N THR A 91 16.26 18.74 13.77
CA THR A 91 16.06 19.48 12.52
C THR A 91 15.95 18.52 11.36
N ALA A 92 15.08 18.85 10.39
CA ALA A 92 14.96 18.07 9.17
C ALA A 92 16.29 18.07 8.42
N LYS A 93 16.84 16.88 8.17
CA LYS A 93 18.00 16.72 7.29
C LYS A 93 17.63 17.10 5.86
N GLU A 94 18.61 17.61 5.13
CA GLU A 94 18.43 17.95 3.72
C GLU A 94 17.97 16.72 2.91
N LEU A 95 17.16 16.98 1.89
CA LEU A 95 16.74 15.93 0.96
C LEU A 95 17.94 15.51 0.11
N PRO A 96 18.17 14.20 -0.08
CA PRO A 96 19.23 13.73 -0.97
C PRO A 96 18.99 14.23 -2.40
N SER A 97 20.01 14.21 -3.26
CA SER A 97 19.85 14.51 -4.69
C SER A 97 18.77 13.62 -5.33
N ILE A 98 18.12 14.13 -6.38
CA ILE A 98 17.11 13.37 -7.12
C ILE A 98 17.83 12.38 -8.02
N SER A 99 17.36 11.14 -8.03
CA SER A 99 17.79 10.08 -8.94
C SER A 99 16.67 9.68 -9.89
N ASP A 100 17.00 9.06 -11.03
CA ASP A 100 15.98 8.55 -11.97
C ASP A 100 15.08 7.48 -11.31
N ASN A 101 15.67 6.66 -10.43
CA ASN A 101 14.93 5.65 -9.67
C ASN A 101 13.84 6.26 -8.78
N ASP A 102 13.98 7.52 -8.34
CA ASP A 102 12.99 8.17 -7.48
C ASP A 102 11.61 8.33 -8.14
N ASN A 103 11.54 8.21 -9.47
CA ASN A 103 10.29 8.27 -10.23
C ASN A 103 9.72 6.88 -10.55
N ASP A 104 10.47 5.82 -10.27
CA ASP A 104 10.01 4.45 -10.40
C ASP A 104 9.12 4.09 -9.21
N ILE A 105 7.82 3.91 -9.50
CA ILE A 105 6.78 3.57 -8.53
C ILE A 105 7.06 2.20 -7.90
N ASP A 106 7.59 1.26 -8.69
CA ASP A 106 7.84 -0.10 -8.27
C ASP A 106 9.09 -0.23 -7.40
N ALA A 107 10.09 0.63 -7.64
CA ALA A 107 11.31 0.68 -6.83
C ALA A 107 11.11 1.45 -5.51
N ASN A 108 10.12 2.36 -5.46
CA ASN A 108 9.91 3.25 -4.32
C ASN A 108 8.50 3.18 -3.72
N PRO A 109 7.96 2.00 -3.37
CA PRO A 109 6.67 1.94 -2.70
C PRO A 109 6.79 2.46 -1.25
N LEU A 110 5.74 3.14 -0.79
CA LEU A 110 5.55 3.50 0.62
C LEU A 110 4.76 2.36 1.27
N ILE A 111 5.46 1.49 1.98
CA ILE A 111 4.91 0.27 2.56
C ILE A 111 4.93 0.41 4.09
N PRO A 112 3.77 0.39 4.75
CA PRO A 112 3.72 0.37 6.21
C PRO A 112 4.33 -0.90 6.80
N GLU A 113 4.76 -0.83 8.05
CA GLU A 113 5.35 -1.97 8.75
C GLU A 113 4.32 -3.11 8.86
N GLY A 114 4.75 -4.35 8.56
CA GLY A 114 3.86 -5.52 8.54
C GLY A 114 3.07 -5.72 7.23
N TRP A 115 3.12 -4.80 6.27
CA TRP A 115 2.52 -5.01 4.96
C TRP A 115 3.47 -5.80 4.04
N LYS A 116 2.98 -6.87 3.40
CA LYS A 116 3.80 -7.66 2.48
C LYS A 116 4.14 -6.83 1.24
N VAL A 117 5.43 -6.79 0.89
CA VAL A 117 5.99 -6.20 -0.34
C VAL A 117 5.58 -6.98 -1.60
N GLU A 118 4.90 -8.12 -1.44
CA GLU A 118 4.57 -9.01 -2.54
C GLU A 118 3.71 -8.31 -3.60
N ARG A 119 4.38 -8.01 -4.71
CA ARG A 119 3.79 -7.68 -6.00
C ARG A 119 2.83 -8.81 -6.36
N LYS A 120 1.54 -8.66 -6.03
CA LYS A 120 0.48 -9.58 -6.49
C LYS A 120 0.38 -9.41 -8.00
N LEU A 121 1.20 -10.14 -8.75
CA LEU A 121 1.02 -10.28 -10.19
C LEU A 121 -0.32 -10.96 -10.50
N SER A 122 -0.87 -11.72 -9.55
CA SER A 122 -2.28 -12.10 -9.41
C SER A 122 -2.43 -12.89 -8.11
N SER A 123 -3.62 -12.93 -7.50
CA SER A 123 -3.95 -13.95 -6.49
C SER A 123 -5.23 -14.65 -6.87
N LEU A 124 -5.12 -15.89 -7.37
CA LEU A 124 -6.25 -16.77 -7.63
C LEU A 124 -6.52 -17.60 -6.37
N CYS A 125 -7.64 -17.34 -5.69
CA CYS A 125 -8.09 -18.15 -4.56
C CYS A 125 -9.27 -19.02 -5.01
N VAL A 126 -9.05 -20.33 -5.16
CA VAL A 126 -10.10 -21.30 -5.47
C VAL A 126 -10.47 -22.03 -4.17
N ARG A 127 -11.70 -21.84 -3.68
CA ARG A 127 -12.26 -22.62 -2.58
C ARG A 127 -13.26 -23.63 -3.13
N VAL A 128 -12.91 -24.92 -3.06
CA VAL A 128 -13.79 -26.02 -3.46
C VAL A 128 -14.55 -26.51 -2.22
N PHE A 129 -15.86 -26.31 -2.19
CA PHE A 129 -16.69 -26.64 -1.02
C PHE A 129 -17.30 -28.05 -1.09
N LYS A 130 -17.58 -28.54 -2.30
CA LYS A 130 -18.14 -29.87 -2.55
C LYS A 130 -17.88 -30.23 -4.01
N ALA A 131 -17.59 -31.50 -4.28
CA ALA A 131 -17.50 -32.03 -5.63
C ALA A 131 -18.21 -33.38 -5.66
N GLU A 132 -19.22 -33.53 -6.50
CA GLU A 132 -19.95 -34.77 -6.72
C GLU A 132 -19.63 -35.31 -8.12
N HIS A 133 -19.63 -36.63 -8.27
CA HIS A 133 -19.30 -37.32 -9.53
C HIS A 133 -17.90 -37.03 -10.07
N ILE A 134 -16.89 -36.86 -9.19
CA ILE A 134 -15.48 -36.85 -9.61
C ILE A 134 -15.22 -38.18 -10.32
N PRO A 135 -14.80 -38.19 -11.60
CA PRO A 135 -14.50 -39.42 -12.30
C PRO A 135 -13.43 -40.18 -11.53
N SER A 136 -13.71 -41.45 -11.18
CA SER A 136 -12.73 -42.30 -10.51
C SER A 136 -11.48 -42.38 -11.38
N MET A 137 -10.36 -41.88 -10.83
CA MET A 137 -9.05 -41.77 -11.46
C MET A 137 -8.78 -42.82 -12.56
N SER A 138 -8.61 -42.36 -13.80
CA SER A 138 -7.55 -42.91 -14.63
C SER A 138 -6.27 -42.15 -14.27
N SER A 139 -5.18 -42.88 -14.02
CA SER A 139 -3.89 -42.34 -13.58
C SER A 139 -3.29 -41.27 -14.51
N GLY A 140 -3.83 -41.06 -15.70
CA GLY A 140 -3.36 -40.09 -16.69
C GLY A 140 -3.88 -38.65 -16.56
N VAL A 141 -5.00 -38.40 -15.85
CA VAL A 141 -5.60 -37.05 -15.77
C VAL A 141 -4.95 -36.21 -14.66
N MET A 142 -4.74 -36.79 -13.47
CA MET A 142 -4.03 -36.13 -12.37
C MET A 142 -2.59 -35.77 -12.75
N SER A 143 -1.89 -36.62 -13.52
CA SER A 143 -0.51 -36.35 -13.94
C SER A 143 -0.37 -35.13 -14.86
N ASN A 144 -1.39 -34.82 -15.68
CA ASN A 144 -1.37 -33.64 -16.54
C ASN A 144 -1.75 -32.37 -15.77
N LEU A 145 -2.69 -32.47 -14.81
CA LEU A 145 -3.11 -31.34 -14.00
C LEU A 145 -2.04 -30.92 -12.98
N THR A 146 -1.35 -31.87 -12.34
CA THR A 146 -0.22 -31.54 -11.46
C THR A 146 0.88 -30.85 -12.25
N LYS A 147 1.28 -31.37 -13.42
CA LYS A 147 2.31 -30.74 -14.28
C LYS A 147 1.94 -29.33 -14.72
N GLN A 148 0.66 -29.07 -15.05
CA GLN A 148 0.22 -27.74 -15.44
C GLN A 148 0.13 -26.76 -14.26
N PHE A 149 -0.08 -27.24 -13.03
CA PHE A 149 -0.17 -26.39 -11.85
C PHE A 149 1.16 -26.16 -11.12
N THR A 150 2.06 -27.15 -11.08
CA THR A 150 3.36 -27.04 -10.42
C THR A 150 4.42 -26.39 -11.31
N GLY A 151 4.13 -26.19 -12.60
CA GLY A 151 4.99 -25.44 -13.51
C GLY A 151 6.42 -25.99 -13.54
N GLU A 152 6.61 -27.32 -13.51
CA GLU A 152 7.91 -27.89 -13.82
C GLU A 152 8.20 -27.62 -15.30
N LEU A 153 8.92 -26.51 -15.51
CA LEU A 153 9.57 -26.13 -16.75
C LEU A 153 10.63 -27.20 -17.04
N ASN A 154 10.51 -27.87 -18.18
CA ASN A 154 11.67 -28.49 -18.83
C ASN A 154 12.65 -27.41 -19.27
#